data_AF-A0A3C0NCF9-F1
#
_entry.id   AF-A0A3C0NCF9-F1
#
_cell.length_a   1.000
_cell.length_b   1.000
_cell.length_c   1.000
_cell.angle_alpha   90.00
_cell.angle_beta   90.00
_cell.angle_gamma   90.00
#
_symmetry.space_group_name_H-M   'P 1'
#
loop_
_entity.id
_entity.type
_entity.pdbx_description
1 polymer ?
#
loop_
_entity_poly.entity_id
_entity_poly.type
_entity_poly.pdbx_seq_one_letter_code
_entity_poly.pdbx_strand_id
1 'polypeptide(L)'
;MSMNLSSPQPLGPLSVGNVVSASLRVYRDRFKLYYRLAFIGYLWVLIPIYGWAKFSAMIGLLSRLVFTELIERPETVDQARSHVMPRMWNFLLAGILVALIVFGASMGGVLIFGILAGVLGAILGQSTASVVVLILLGAIALIALIVGYLWLVARLLIVEVPLAIEDNVDATSAIGRSWKLTAGYVSRIVLIFTVAFLISIPISVAIQVATLVIQVVLAALFTRGSALFVLLYYVLVLGLSFAGGSLLIPFWQAIKTVIYYDLLNRKEGLGLQVRDSYPQ
;
A
#
# COMPACT_ATOMS: atom_id res chain seq x y z
N MET A 1 -67.05 -9.79 20.88
CA MET A 1 -65.73 -10.16 20.36
C MET A 1 -64.72 -10.05 21.49
N SER A 2 -64.08 -11.17 21.80
CA SER A 2 -62.96 -11.27 22.73
C SER A 2 -61.68 -10.70 22.08
N MET A 3 -60.94 -9.88 22.83
CA MET A 3 -59.50 -10.09 22.99
C MET A 3 -59.09 -9.50 24.34
N ASN A 4 -59.00 -10.41 25.31
CA ASN A 4 -58.39 -10.20 26.61
C ASN A 4 -56.98 -10.81 26.57
N LEU A 5 -56.03 -10.13 27.21
CA LEU A 5 -54.60 -10.37 27.16
C LEU A 5 -54.17 -11.61 27.94
N SER A 6 -53.34 -12.47 27.35
CA SER A 6 -52.66 -13.57 28.05
C SER A 6 -51.16 -13.32 28.13
N SER A 7 -50.67 -13.40 29.37
CA SER A 7 -49.33 -13.08 29.88
C SER A 7 -48.22 -13.98 29.31
N PRO A 8 -46.95 -13.52 29.23
CA PRO A 8 -45.83 -14.33 28.76
C PRO A 8 -45.52 -15.49 29.74
N GLN A 9 -45.75 -16.72 29.28
CA GLN A 9 -45.34 -17.97 29.93
C GLN A 9 -43.87 -18.29 29.59
N PRO A 10 -43.13 -18.95 30.50
CA PRO A 10 -41.73 -19.33 30.29
C PRO A 10 -41.57 -20.26 29.07
N LEU A 11 -40.55 -20.01 28.25
CA LEU A 11 -40.18 -20.84 27.10
C LEU A 11 -39.83 -22.26 27.56
N GLY A 12 -40.73 -23.23 27.36
CA GLY A 12 -40.41 -24.67 27.34
C GLY A 12 -39.52 -25.04 26.14
N PRO A 13 -39.14 -26.32 25.96
CA PRO A 13 -38.25 -26.74 24.87
C PRO A 13 -38.81 -26.31 23.52
N LEU A 14 -38.00 -25.51 22.81
CA LEU A 14 -38.40 -24.83 21.59
C LEU A 14 -38.57 -25.83 20.42
N SER A 15 -39.80 -25.91 19.89
CA SER A 15 -40.14 -26.56 18.62
C SER A 15 -40.08 -25.57 17.45
N VAL A 16 -39.97 -26.08 16.22
CA VAL A 16 -39.70 -25.26 15.02
C VAL A 16 -40.74 -24.16 14.79
N GLY A 17 -42.04 -24.47 14.89
CA GLY A 17 -43.11 -23.48 14.71
C GLY A 17 -43.10 -22.37 15.77
N ASN A 18 -42.56 -22.67 16.96
CA ASN A 18 -42.51 -21.75 18.08
C ASN A 18 -41.31 -20.79 17.96
N VAL A 19 -40.17 -21.26 17.43
CA VAL A 19 -38.99 -20.43 17.18
C VAL A 19 -39.34 -19.29 16.23
N VAL A 20 -40.01 -19.59 15.11
CA VAL A 20 -40.31 -18.58 14.07
C VAL A 20 -41.30 -17.53 14.55
N SER A 21 -42.37 -18.01 15.17
CA SER A 21 -43.40 -17.13 15.71
C SER A 21 -42.84 -16.24 16.82
N ALA A 22 -41.90 -16.76 17.62
CA ALA A 22 -41.17 -15.97 18.61
C ALA A 22 -40.24 -14.94 17.95
N SER A 23 -39.49 -15.31 16.91
CA SER A 23 -38.58 -14.39 16.20
C SER A 23 -39.32 -13.23 15.52
N LEU A 24 -40.44 -13.48 14.84
CA LEU A 24 -41.25 -12.42 14.21
C LEU A 24 -41.83 -11.45 15.23
N ARG A 25 -42.24 -12.00 16.37
CA ARG A 25 -42.74 -11.21 17.48
C ARG A 25 -41.65 -10.30 18.03
N VAL A 26 -40.47 -10.85 18.33
CA VAL A 26 -39.32 -10.08 18.83
C VAL A 26 -38.87 -9.00 17.84
N TYR A 27 -38.84 -9.30 16.53
CA TYR A 27 -38.46 -8.35 15.49
C TYR A 27 -39.49 -7.22 15.32
N ARG A 28 -40.78 -7.54 15.28
CA ARG A 28 -41.86 -6.57 15.10
C ARG A 28 -42.02 -5.66 16.32
N ASP A 29 -41.96 -6.22 17.53
CA ASP A 29 -42.24 -5.49 18.77
C ASP A 29 -41.18 -4.41 19.06
N ARG A 30 -39.98 -4.51 18.48
CA ARG A 30 -38.85 -3.57 18.64
C ARG A 30 -38.24 -3.12 17.29
N PHE A 31 -39.03 -3.09 16.21
CA PHE A 31 -38.56 -2.85 14.83
C PHE A 31 -37.60 -1.65 14.67
N LYS A 32 -37.97 -0.47 15.18
CA LYS A 32 -37.20 0.79 15.02
C LYS A 32 -35.81 0.75 15.67
N LEU A 33 -35.62 -0.05 16.74
CA LEU A 33 -34.37 -0.14 17.52
C LEU A 33 -33.33 -1.02 16.81
N TYR A 34 -33.69 -2.25 16.43
CA TYR A 34 -32.80 -3.14 15.65
C TYR A 34 -32.40 -2.51 14.32
N TYR A 35 -33.33 -1.80 13.72
CA TYR A 35 -33.18 -1.23 12.39
C TYR A 35 -32.02 -0.23 12.28
N ARG A 36 -32.01 0.66 13.26
CA ARG A 36 -31.03 1.74 13.37
C ARG A 36 -29.62 1.22 13.67
N LEU A 37 -29.46 0.06 14.34
CA LEU A 37 -28.15 -0.60 14.54
C LEU A 37 -27.59 -1.21 13.25
N ALA A 38 -28.43 -1.87 12.46
CA ALA A 38 -28.05 -2.38 11.13
C ALA A 38 -27.64 -1.24 10.17
N PHE A 39 -28.32 -0.08 10.22
CA PHE A 39 -27.97 1.10 9.44
C PHE A 39 -26.66 1.79 9.91
N ILE A 40 -26.35 1.79 11.22
CA ILE A 40 -25.04 2.23 11.76
C ILE A 40 -23.90 1.28 11.31
N GLY A 41 -24.12 -0.05 11.24
CA GLY A 41 -23.19 -1.00 10.62
C GLY A 41 -22.95 -0.80 9.12
N TYR A 42 -23.84 -0.07 8.44
CA TYR A 42 -23.73 0.31 7.04
C TYR A 42 -22.87 1.56 6.79
N LEU A 43 -22.62 2.41 7.80
CA LEU A 43 -21.81 3.64 7.68
C LEU A 43 -20.35 3.45 8.10
N TRP A 44 -20.06 2.52 9.00
CA TRP A 44 -18.69 2.12 9.37
C TRP A 44 -17.90 1.46 8.21
N VAL A 45 -18.52 1.33 7.03
CA VAL A 45 -18.02 0.76 5.76
C VAL A 45 -17.50 1.79 4.72
N LEU A 46 -17.65 3.11 4.96
CA LEU A 46 -17.15 4.22 4.10
C LEU A 46 -15.60 4.38 4.09
N ILE A 47 -14.89 3.26 4.18
CA ILE A 47 -13.62 3.02 4.86
C ILE A 47 -12.39 3.31 3.96
N PRO A 48 -11.50 4.25 4.35
CA PRO A 48 -10.14 4.38 3.81
C PRO A 48 -9.34 3.08 3.89
N ILE A 49 -9.41 2.36 5.02
CA ILE A 49 -8.84 1.01 5.23
C ILE A 49 -9.31 -0.05 4.20
N TYR A 50 -10.61 -0.16 3.88
CA TYR A 50 -11.09 -1.08 2.83
C TYR A 50 -10.64 -0.59 1.45
N GLY A 51 -10.71 0.72 1.21
CA GLY A 51 -10.18 1.35 0.00
C GLY A 51 -8.69 1.08 -0.19
N TRP A 52 -7.88 1.16 0.87
CA TRP A 52 -6.45 0.89 0.89
C TRP A 52 -6.17 -0.60 0.70
N ALA A 53 -6.91 -1.48 1.38
CA ALA A 53 -6.80 -2.93 1.18
C ALA A 53 -7.11 -3.30 -0.28
N LYS A 54 -8.20 -2.75 -0.83
CA LYS A 54 -8.61 -2.97 -2.21
C LYS A 54 -7.63 -2.37 -3.21
N PHE A 55 -7.08 -1.19 -2.91
CA PHE A 55 -6.05 -0.55 -3.72
C PHE A 55 -4.76 -1.37 -3.75
N SER A 56 -4.23 -1.77 -2.58
CA SER A 56 -3.04 -2.62 -2.48
C SER A 56 -3.24 -3.98 -3.15
N ALA A 57 -4.42 -4.59 -2.99
CA ALA A 57 -4.76 -5.82 -3.70
C ALA A 57 -4.85 -5.63 -5.23
N MET A 58 -5.34 -4.48 -5.71
CA MET A 58 -5.37 -4.16 -7.14
C MET A 58 -3.96 -4.00 -7.72
N ILE A 59 -3.07 -3.39 -6.95
CA ILE A 59 -1.65 -3.26 -7.29
C ILE A 59 -0.99 -4.65 -7.35
N GLY A 60 -1.25 -5.51 -6.36
CA GLY A 60 -0.81 -6.91 -6.38
C GLY A 60 -1.37 -7.69 -7.56
N LEU A 61 -2.63 -7.44 -7.96
CA LEU A 61 -3.24 -8.05 -9.13
C LEU A 61 -2.50 -7.68 -10.42
N LEU A 62 -2.08 -6.42 -10.58
CA LEU A 62 -1.24 -6.01 -11.71
C LEU A 62 0.07 -6.80 -11.72
N SER A 63 0.69 -6.97 -10.55
CA SER A 63 1.91 -7.79 -10.42
C SER A 63 1.70 -9.23 -10.89
N ARG A 64 0.56 -9.84 -10.55
CA ARG A 64 0.20 -11.20 -10.99
C ARG A 64 0.00 -11.29 -12.50
N LEU A 65 -0.75 -10.36 -13.09
CA LEU A 65 -0.98 -10.33 -14.55
C LEU A 65 0.32 -10.17 -15.34
N VAL A 66 1.21 -9.29 -14.87
CA VAL A 66 2.54 -9.17 -15.49
C VAL A 66 3.33 -10.46 -15.33
N PHE A 67 3.24 -11.13 -14.18
CA PHE A 67 4.01 -12.36 -13.94
C PHE A 67 3.52 -13.50 -14.83
N THR A 68 2.21 -13.66 -14.98
CA THR A 68 1.59 -14.70 -15.80
C THR A 68 1.89 -14.49 -17.29
N GLU A 69 1.99 -13.24 -17.73
CA GLU A 69 2.49 -12.89 -19.06
C GLU A 69 3.97 -13.27 -19.23
N LEU A 70 4.83 -13.00 -18.23
CA LEU A 70 6.28 -13.33 -18.28
C LEU A 70 6.56 -14.84 -18.32
N ILE A 71 5.66 -15.67 -17.77
CA ILE A 71 5.76 -17.14 -17.83
C ILE A 71 4.99 -17.74 -19.02
N GLU A 72 4.52 -16.90 -19.96
CA GLU A 72 3.77 -17.30 -21.16
C GLU A 72 2.48 -18.09 -20.85
N ARG A 73 1.88 -17.86 -19.67
CA ARG A 73 0.60 -18.46 -19.26
C ARG A 73 -0.37 -17.35 -18.86
N PRO A 74 -0.86 -16.54 -19.81
CA PRO A 74 -1.66 -15.37 -19.50
C PRO A 74 -2.94 -15.77 -18.76
N GLU A 75 -3.16 -15.13 -17.62
CA GLU A 75 -4.40 -15.26 -16.87
C GLU A 75 -5.36 -14.14 -17.22
N THR A 76 -6.66 -14.43 -17.24
CA THR A 76 -7.66 -13.37 -17.40
C THR A 76 -7.75 -12.51 -16.15
N VAL A 77 -8.19 -11.26 -16.31
CA VAL A 77 -8.35 -10.31 -15.18
C VAL A 77 -9.28 -10.88 -14.09
N ASP A 78 -10.32 -11.61 -14.49
CA ASP A 78 -11.28 -12.21 -13.56
C ASP A 78 -10.68 -13.39 -12.77
N GLN A 79 -9.84 -14.20 -13.41
CA GLN A 79 -9.09 -15.27 -12.74
C GLN A 79 -8.09 -14.68 -11.73
N ALA A 80 -7.33 -13.66 -12.13
CA ALA A 80 -6.40 -12.99 -11.23
C ALA A 80 -7.13 -12.30 -10.05
N ARG A 81 -8.31 -11.71 -10.31
CA ARG A 81 -9.13 -11.07 -9.28
C ARG A 81 -9.66 -12.05 -8.24
N SER A 82 -10.16 -13.20 -8.67
CA SER A 82 -10.69 -14.22 -7.77
C SER A 82 -9.60 -14.80 -6.86
N HIS A 83 -8.35 -14.83 -7.34
CA HIS A 83 -7.20 -15.27 -6.56
C HIS A 83 -6.72 -14.22 -5.53
N VAL A 84 -6.61 -12.95 -5.94
CA VAL A 84 -5.96 -11.90 -5.12
C VAL A 84 -6.92 -11.23 -4.15
N MET A 85 -8.17 -10.96 -4.54
CA MET A 85 -9.12 -10.18 -3.72
C MET A 85 -9.48 -10.82 -2.38
N PRO A 86 -9.65 -12.16 -2.24
CA PRO A 86 -9.89 -12.77 -0.93
C PRO A 86 -8.78 -12.50 0.09
N ARG A 87 -7.55 -12.25 -0.38
CA ARG A 87 -6.35 -12.02 0.43
C ARG A 87 -6.04 -10.53 0.61
N MET A 88 -6.96 -9.62 0.26
CA MET A 88 -6.74 -8.15 0.31
C MET A 88 -6.26 -7.64 1.68
N TRP A 89 -6.69 -8.29 2.76
CA TRP A 89 -6.28 -7.93 4.12
C TRP A 89 -4.80 -8.23 4.39
N ASN A 90 -4.26 -9.28 3.77
CA ASN A 90 -2.83 -9.59 3.87
C ASN A 90 -2.00 -8.56 3.10
N PHE A 91 -2.51 -8.01 1.99
CA PHE A 91 -1.86 -6.90 1.29
C PHE A 91 -1.83 -5.64 2.14
N LEU A 92 -2.94 -5.33 2.80
CA LEU A 92 -2.99 -4.21 3.73
C LEU A 92 -2.01 -4.42 4.90
N LEU A 93 -2.00 -5.61 5.49
CA LEU A 93 -1.13 -5.94 6.61
C LEU A 93 0.35 -5.88 6.21
N ALA A 94 0.71 -6.42 5.03
CA ALA A 94 2.06 -6.30 4.49
C ALA A 94 2.47 -4.84 4.26
N GLY A 95 1.56 -4.02 3.70
CA GLY A 95 1.79 -2.59 3.52
C GLY A 95 2.01 -1.86 4.85
N ILE A 96 1.20 -2.14 5.87
CA ILE A 96 1.34 -1.57 7.22
C ILE A 96 2.65 -2.01 7.88
N LEU A 97 3.02 -3.29 7.78
CA LEU A 97 4.27 -3.80 8.34
C LEU A 97 5.48 -3.16 7.67
N VAL A 98 5.49 -3.07 6.34
CA VAL A 98 6.57 -2.40 5.60
C VAL A 98 6.64 -0.93 5.97
N ALA A 99 5.50 -0.23 6.05
CA ALA A 99 5.45 1.14 6.53
C ALA A 99 6.00 1.29 7.95
N LEU A 100 5.66 0.39 8.87
CA LEU A 100 6.17 0.39 10.25
C LEU A 100 7.69 0.19 10.28
N ILE A 101 8.23 -0.73 9.48
CA ILE A 101 9.68 -1.00 9.40
C ILE A 101 10.42 0.22 8.84
N VAL A 102 9.93 0.80 7.75
CA VAL A 102 10.56 1.97 7.11
C VAL A 102 10.44 3.21 8.00
N PHE A 103 9.30 3.38 8.67
CA PHE A 103 9.10 4.45 9.64
C PHE A 103 10.03 4.29 10.85
N GLY A 104 10.12 3.09 11.42
CA GLY A 104 11.02 2.80 12.54
C GLY A 104 12.48 3.02 12.18
N ALA A 105 12.90 2.59 10.98
CA ALA A 105 14.25 2.80 10.49
C ALA A 105 14.57 4.27 10.23
N SER A 106 13.64 5.03 9.63
CA SER A 106 13.83 6.47 9.38
C SER A 106 13.87 7.28 10.69
N MET A 107 12.97 7.00 11.64
CA MET A 107 13.00 7.62 12.97
C MET A 107 14.28 7.27 13.74
N GLY A 108 14.67 6.00 13.76
CA GLY A 108 15.93 5.57 14.39
C GLY A 108 17.15 6.25 13.76
N GLY A 109 17.18 6.34 12.43
CA GLY A 109 18.25 7.03 11.69
C GLY A 109 18.34 8.51 12.04
N VAL A 110 17.21 9.23 12.04
CA VAL A 110 17.18 10.67 12.40
C VAL A 110 17.59 10.88 13.86
N LEU A 111 17.15 10.03 14.78
CA LEU A 111 17.54 10.11 16.19
C LEU A 111 19.05 9.90 16.38
N ILE A 112 19.61 8.85 15.78
CA ILE A 112 21.05 8.57 15.84
C ILE A 112 21.83 9.75 15.25
N PHE A 113 21.42 10.25 14.08
CA PHE A 113 22.04 11.39 13.44
C PHE A 113 22.00 12.65 14.31
N GLY A 114 20.83 12.96 14.88
CA GLY A 114 20.64 14.14 15.72
C GLY A 114 21.48 14.09 17.00
N ILE A 115 21.56 12.92 17.64
CA ILE A 115 22.39 12.71 18.84
C ILE A 115 23.86 12.86 18.47
N LEU A 116 24.33 12.20 17.41
CA LEU A 116 25.72 12.29 16.97
C LEU A 116 26.10 13.73 16.61
N ALA A 117 25.25 14.42 15.85
CA ALA A 117 25.48 15.81 15.49
C ALA A 117 25.51 16.73 16.73
N GLY A 118 24.60 16.53 17.69
CA GLY A 118 24.55 17.30 18.94
C GLY A 118 25.78 17.06 19.83
N VAL A 119 26.20 15.81 20.00
CA VAL A 119 27.38 15.45 20.81
C VAL A 119 28.66 15.97 20.16
N LEU A 120 28.83 15.77 18.84
CA LEU A 120 30.00 16.29 18.12
C LEU A 120 30.02 17.82 18.16
N GLY A 121 28.86 18.48 18.06
CA GLY A 121 28.74 19.93 18.20
C GLY A 121 29.17 20.44 19.58
N ALA A 122 28.81 19.72 20.64
CA ALA A 122 29.22 20.05 22.00
C ALA A 122 30.73 19.86 22.24
N ILE A 123 31.34 18.82 21.65
CA ILE A 123 32.77 18.50 21.83
C ILE A 123 33.67 19.43 21.01
N LEU A 124 33.34 19.64 19.74
CA LEU A 124 34.20 20.39 18.81
C LEU A 124 34.11 21.91 19.02
N GLY A 125 33.12 22.38 19.78
CA GLY A 125 32.90 23.80 20.05
C GLY A 125 32.43 24.58 18.82
N GLN A 126 32.29 25.91 18.96
CA GLN A 126 31.70 26.79 17.93
C GLN A 126 32.71 27.65 17.16
N SER A 127 33.92 27.13 16.93
CA SER A 127 34.89 27.79 16.05
C SER A 127 34.50 27.63 14.57
N THR A 128 34.93 28.54 13.70
CA THR A 128 34.70 28.39 12.25
C THR A 128 35.28 27.09 11.69
N ALA A 129 36.45 26.66 12.20
CA ALA A 129 37.07 25.40 11.80
C ALA A 129 36.25 24.17 12.24
N SER A 130 35.72 24.17 13.47
CA SER A 130 34.89 23.06 13.96
C SER A 130 33.55 22.98 13.23
N VAL A 131 32.95 24.11 12.85
CA VAL A 131 31.72 24.12 12.02
C VAL A 131 31.98 23.49 10.66
N VAL A 132 33.09 23.80 10.00
CA VAL A 132 33.45 23.18 8.71
C VAL A 132 33.62 21.66 8.86
N VAL A 133 34.32 21.21 9.92
CA VAL A 133 34.48 19.78 10.20
C VAL A 133 33.13 19.09 10.47
N LEU A 134 32.24 19.73 11.24
CA LEU A 134 30.89 19.22 11.51
C LEU A 134 30.04 19.11 10.24
N ILE A 135 30.13 20.08 9.33
CA ILE A 135 29.42 20.02 8.05
C ILE A 135 29.91 18.84 7.20
N LEU A 136 31.23 18.64 7.11
CA LEU A 136 31.81 17.53 6.35
C LEU A 136 31.43 16.17 6.95
N LEU A 137 31.55 16.01 8.27
CA LEU A 137 31.13 14.80 8.97
C LEU A 137 29.61 14.56 8.86
N GLY A 138 28.83 15.63 8.96
CA GLY A 138 27.38 15.60 8.77
C GLY A 138 26.99 15.16 7.36
N ALA A 139 27.70 15.64 6.34
CA ALA A 139 27.48 15.23 4.95
C ALA A 139 27.81 13.73 4.75
N ILE A 140 28.92 13.24 5.30
CA ILE A 140 29.28 11.81 5.24
C ILE A 140 28.23 10.95 5.94
N ALA A 141 27.80 11.35 7.15
CA ALA A 141 26.78 10.64 7.90
C ALA A 141 25.43 10.66 7.18
N LEU A 142 25.06 11.78 6.55
CA LEU A 142 23.85 11.87 5.73
C LEU A 142 23.90 10.93 4.53
N ILE A 143 25.04 10.87 3.82
CA ILE A 143 25.23 9.93 2.70
C ILE A 143 25.09 8.49 3.21
N ALA A 144 25.71 8.15 4.34
CA ALA A 144 25.59 6.82 4.93
C ALA A 144 24.14 6.45 5.29
N LEU A 145 23.36 7.40 5.81
CA LEU A 145 21.93 7.21 6.08
C LEU A 145 21.12 7.02 4.82
N ILE A 146 21.37 7.81 3.77
CA ILE A 146 20.71 7.65 2.48
C ILE A 146 21.01 6.27 1.89
N VAL A 147 22.27 5.84 1.91
CA VAL A 147 22.67 4.51 1.42
C VAL A 147 22.02 3.41 2.24
N GLY A 148 22.01 3.51 3.57
CA GLY A 148 21.34 2.56 4.45
C GLY A 148 19.83 2.50 4.21
N TYR A 149 19.20 3.65 3.97
CA TYR A 149 17.78 3.74 3.66
C TYR A 149 17.45 3.11 2.29
N LEU A 150 18.22 3.41 1.25
CA LEU A 150 18.07 2.79 -0.07
C LEU A 150 18.27 1.28 -0.02
N TRP A 151 19.26 0.82 0.78
CA TRP A 151 19.48 -0.60 1.01
C TRP A 151 18.27 -1.27 1.66
N LEU A 152 17.69 -0.65 2.69
CA LEU A 152 16.50 -1.18 3.37
C LEU A 152 15.28 -1.21 2.44
N VAL A 153 15.02 -0.11 1.73
CA VAL A 153 13.88 -0.02 0.80
C VAL A 153 14.01 -1.08 -0.28
N ALA A 154 15.18 -1.24 -0.89
CA ALA A 154 15.42 -2.26 -1.91
C ALA A 154 15.11 -3.69 -1.42
N ARG A 155 15.32 -3.99 -0.13
CA ARG A 155 14.99 -5.29 0.48
C ARG A 155 13.49 -5.53 0.64
N LEU A 156 12.70 -4.47 0.83
CA LEU A 156 11.26 -4.53 1.10
C LEU A 156 10.41 -4.20 -0.13
N LEU A 157 11.06 -3.85 -1.23
CA LEU A 157 10.42 -3.28 -2.41
C LEU A 157 9.51 -4.27 -3.14
N ILE A 158 9.88 -5.56 -3.16
CA ILE A 158 9.15 -6.61 -3.87
C ILE A 158 8.13 -7.34 -3.00
N VAL A 159 7.90 -6.95 -1.74
CA VAL A 159 7.05 -7.68 -0.78
C VAL A 159 5.64 -7.98 -1.29
N GLU A 160 5.05 -7.07 -2.06
CA GLU A 160 3.70 -7.25 -2.62
C GLU A 160 3.63 -8.32 -3.72
N VAL A 161 4.75 -8.61 -4.39
CA VAL A 161 4.81 -9.50 -5.55
C VAL A 161 4.69 -10.98 -5.16
N PRO A 162 5.49 -11.54 -4.21
CA PRO A 162 5.28 -12.90 -3.71
C PRO A 162 3.88 -13.10 -3.13
N LEU A 163 3.31 -12.08 -2.48
CA LEU A 163 1.98 -12.17 -1.89
C LEU A 163 0.87 -12.34 -2.94
N ALA A 164 1.06 -11.79 -4.14
CA ALA A 164 0.12 -11.90 -5.26
C ALA A 164 0.26 -13.17 -6.09
N ILE A 165 1.46 -13.75 -6.11
CA ILE A 165 1.81 -14.88 -6.99
C ILE A 165 1.79 -16.19 -6.21
N GLU A 166 2.31 -16.23 -4.99
CA GLU A 166 2.45 -17.45 -4.21
C GLU A 166 1.20 -17.69 -3.32
N ASP A 167 0.62 -18.89 -3.42
CA ASP A 167 -0.66 -19.24 -2.78
C ASP A 167 -0.57 -19.32 -1.25
N ASN A 168 0.58 -19.71 -0.70
CA ASN A 168 0.77 -20.02 0.73
C ASN A 168 1.60 -18.97 1.49
N VAL A 169 1.70 -17.75 0.96
CA VAL A 169 2.50 -16.69 1.57
C VAL A 169 1.61 -15.73 2.37
N ASP A 170 1.85 -15.62 3.66
CA ASP A 170 1.24 -14.58 4.48
C ASP A 170 2.09 -13.29 4.46
N ALA A 171 1.53 -12.18 4.94
CA ALA A 171 2.17 -10.86 4.90
C ALA A 171 3.59 -10.82 5.52
N THR A 172 3.79 -11.49 6.65
CA THR A 172 5.10 -11.59 7.31
C THR A 172 6.06 -12.48 6.53
N SER A 173 5.57 -13.61 6.02
CA SER A 173 6.32 -14.51 5.16
C SER A 173 6.74 -13.83 3.85
N ALA A 174 5.91 -12.93 3.30
CA ALA A 174 6.23 -12.15 2.11
C ALA A 174 7.42 -11.21 2.34
N ILE A 175 7.52 -10.61 3.54
CA ILE A 175 8.68 -9.80 3.94
C ILE A 175 9.93 -10.65 4.02
N GLY A 176 9.86 -11.81 4.68
CA GLY A 176 10.98 -12.75 4.76
C GLY A 176 11.42 -13.25 3.38
N ARG A 177 10.46 -13.53 2.49
CA ARG A 177 10.69 -13.95 1.10
C ARG A 177 11.39 -12.86 0.30
N SER A 178 10.87 -11.63 0.34
CA SER A 178 11.49 -10.45 -0.27
C SER A 178 12.92 -10.25 0.22
N TRP A 179 13.14 -10.37 1.53
CA TRP A 179 14.46 -10.22 2.13
C TRP A 179 15.47 -11.26 1.62
N LYS A 180 15.07 -12.53 1.55
CA LYS A 180 15.91 -13.63 1.04
C LYS A 180 16.21 -13.48 -0.44
N LEU A 181 15.21 -13.15 -1.26
CA LEU A 181 15.35 -13.04 -2.71
C LEU A 181 16.20 -11.84 -3.13
N THR A 182 16.09 -10.70 -2.45
CA THR A 182 16.89 -9.49 -2.75
C THR A 182 18.33 -9.55 -2.23
N ALA A 183 18.68 -10.54 -1.39
CA ALA A 183 20.03 -10.70 -0.85
C ALA A 183 21.08 -10.87 -1.95
N GLY A 184 22.13 -10.04 -1.94
CA GLY A 184 23.21 -10.05 -2.94
C GLY A 184 22.92 -9.28 -4.24
N TYR A 185 21.69 -8.76 -4.42
CA TYR A 185 21.28 -8.05 -5.64
C TYR A 185 20.84 -6.60 -5.38
N VAL A 186 21.05 -6.08 -4.16
CA VAL A 186 20.56 -4.75 -3.73
C VAL A 186 21.03 -3.63 -4.66
N SER A 187 22.32 -3.58 -5.01
CA SER A 187 22.86 -2.53 -5.89
C SER A 187 22.21 -2.53 -7.28
N ARG A 188 21.96 -3.72 -7.83
CA ARG A 188 21.28 -3.87 -9.13
C ARG A 188 19.82 -3.44 -9.05
N ILE A 189 19.12 -3.80 -7.97
CA ILE A 189 17.73 -3.35 -7.73
C ILE A 189 17.67 -1.83 -7.63
N VAL A 190 18.57 -1.22 -6.84
CA VAL A 190 18.68 0.23 -6.72
C VAL A 190 18.93 0.87 -8.08
N LEU A 191 19.88 0.36 -8.88
CA LEU A 191 20.18 0.89 -10.21
C LEU A 191 18.97 0.81 -11.15
N ILE A 192 18.27 -0.33 -11.21
CA ILE A 192 17.06 -0.48 -12.03
C ILE A 192 16.00 0.53 -11.58
N PHE A 193 15.79 0.68 -10.28
CA PHE A 193 14.85 1.66 -9.73
C PHE A 193 15.26 3.10 -10.00
N THR A 194 16.55 3.41 -9.97
CA THR A 194 17.08 4.73 -10.34
C THR A 194 16.79 5.02 -11.80
N VAL A 195 17.05 4.08 -12.71
CA VAL A 195 16.75 4.25 -14.15
C VAL A 195 15.24 4.42 -14.37
N ALA A 196 14.42 3.59 -13.73
CA ALA A 196 12.97 3.71 -13.77
C ALA A 196 12.47 5.07 -13.26
N PHE A 197 13.05 5.55 -12.16
CA PHE A 197 12.77 6.86 -11.61
C PHE A 197 13.09 7.97 -12.62
N LEU A 198 14.26 7.92 -13.27
CA LEU A 198 14.64 8.89 -14.31
C LEU A 198 13.64 8.89 -15.48
N ILE A 199 13.16 7.72 -15.90
CA ILE A 199 12.13 7.60 -16.94
C ILE A 199 10.80 8.23 -16.51
N SER A 200 10.47 8.22 -15.22
CA SER A 200 9.24 8.85 -14.70
C SER A 200 9.31 10.39 -14.60
N ILE A 201 10.53 10.98 -14.59
CA ILE A 201 10.73 12.43 -14.39
C ILE A 201 9.96 13.28 -15.43
N PRO A 202 10.04 13.04 -16.75
CA PRO A 202 9.34 13.87 -17.74
C PRO A 202 7.83 13.91 -17.52
N ILE A 203 7.24 12.76 -17.16
CA ILE A 203 5.82 12.63 -16.86
C ILE A 203 5.48 13.42 -15.58
N SER A 204 6.29 13.29 -14.53
CA SER A 204 6.11 14.06 -13.29
C SER A 204 6.26 15.57 -13.53
N VAL A 205 7.22 16.00 -14.35
CA VAL A 205 7.38 17.41 -14.73
C VAL A 205 6.14 17.90 -15.48
N ALA A 206 5.62 17.13 -16.43
CA ALA A 206 4.40 17.49 -17.16
C ALA A 206 3.19 17.66 -16.22
N ILE A 207 3.01 16.76 -15.24
CA ILE A 207 1.96 16.85 -14.22
C ILE A 207 2.14 18.11 -13.35
N GLN A 208 3.38 18.42 -12.94
CA GLN A 208 3.68 19.62 -12.15
C GLN A 208 3.45 20.92 -12.95
N VAL A 209 3.82 20.94 -14.23
CA VAL A 209 3.52 22.07 -15.12
C VAL A 209 2.01 22.24 -15.28
N ALA A 210 1.26 21.16 -15.51
CA ALA A 210 -0.20 21.23 -15.58
C ALA A 210 -0.82 21.74 -14.28
N THR A 211 -0.31 21.31 -13.11
CA THR A 211 -0.73 21.79 -11.79
C THR A 211 -0.46 23.30 -11.63
N LEU A 212 0.71 23.76 -12.07
CA LEU A 212 1.06 25.18 -12.07
C LEU A 212 0.13 26.00 -12.99
N VAL A 213 -0.17 25.50 -14.18
CA VAL A 213 -1.11 26.14 -15.12
C VAL A 213 -2.49 26.29 -14.48
N ILE A 214 -3.02 25.24 -13.85
CA ILE A 214 -4.29 25.30 -13.11
C ILE A 214 -4.25 26.40 -12.05
N GLN A 215 -3.17 26.46 -11.27
CA GLN A 215 -3.02 27.47 -10.22
C GLN A 215 -3.02 28.90 -10.78
N VAL A 216 -2.27 29.15 -11.86
CA VAL A 216 -2.17 30.47 -12.50
C VAL A 216 -3.51 30.89 -13.09
N VAL A 217 -4.18 30.01 -13.82
CA VAL A 217 -5.49 30.28 -14.43
C VAL A 217 -6.54 30.59 -13.37
N LEU A 218 -6.64 29.76 -12.32
CA LEU A 218 -7.59 30.03 -11.23
C LEU A 218 -7.27 31.33 -10.49
N ALA A 219 -6.00 31.66 -10.32
CA ALA A 219 -5.58 32.89 -9.64
C ALA A 219 -5.85 34.16 -10.48
N ALA A 220 -5.99 34.03 -11.80
CA ALA A 220 -6.40 35.11 -12.68
C ALA A 220 -7.92 35.32 -12.68
N LEU A 221 -8.70 34.24 -12.48
CA LEU A 221 -10.16 34.26 -12.50
C LEU A 221 -10.79 34.54 -11.13
N PHE A 222 -10.13 34.17 -10.05
CA PHE A 222 -10.64 34.28 -8.68
C PHE A 222 -9.62 34.92 -7.74
N THR A 223 -10.11 35.60 -6.70
CA THR A 223 -9.26 36.13 -5.64
C THR A 223 -8.53 34.98 -4.94
N ARG A 224 -7.20 35.06 -4.90
CA ARG A 224 -6.34 34.09 -4.21
C ARG A 224 -6.78 33.95 -2.76
N GLY A 225 -6.96 32.72 -2.31
CA GLY A 225 -7.38 32.41 -0.93
C GLY A 225 -8.89 32.46 -0.68
N SER A 226 -9.71 32.81 -1.68
CA SER A 226 -11.17 32.63 -1.56
C SER A 226 -11.54 31.15 -1.41
N ALA A 227 -12.62 30.85 -0.68
CA ALA A 227 -13.07 29.45 -0.49
C ALA A 227 -13.35 28.73 -1.82
N LEU A 228 -13.92 29.45 -2.79
CA LEU A 228 -14.18 28.93 -4.12
C LEU A 228 -12.89 28.61 -4.89
N PHE A 229 -11.88 29.50 -4.84
CA PHE A 229 -10.57 29.25 -5.43
C PHE A 229 -9.94 27.98 -4.84
N VAL A 230 -9.93 27.87 -3.52
CA VAL A 230 -9.33 26.73 -2.80
C VAL A 230 -10.04 25.43 -3.16
N LEU A 231 -11.37 25.40 -3.15
CA LEU A 231 -12.18 24.24 -3.51
C LEU A 231 -11.86 23.76 -4.94
N LEU A 232 -11.95 24.67 -5.92
CA LEU A 232 -11.72 24.33 -7.33
C LEU A 232 -10.28 23.87 -7.57
N TYR A 233 -9.31 24.54 -6.97
CA TYR A 233 -7.91 24.14 -7.05
C TYR A 233 -7.71 22.71 -6.54
N TYR A 234 -8.20 22.39 -5.34
CA TYR A 234 -8.04 21.05 -4.78
C TYR A 234 -8.75 19.98 -5.60
N VAL A 235 -9.96 20.23 -6.08
CA VAL A 235 -10.71 19.26 -6.90
C VAL A 235 -9.98 18.97 -8.22
N LEU A 236 -9.50 20.02 -8.91
CA LEU A 236 -8.79 19.86 -10.17
C LEU A 236 -7.42 19.19 -9.99
N VAL A 237 -6.66 19.59 -8.96
CA VAL A 237 -5.36 19.00 -8.65
C VAL A 237 -5.50 17.55 -8.19
N LEU A 238 -6.55 17.20 -7.44
CA LEU A 238 -6.83 15.82 -7.06
C LEU A 238 -7.12 14.97 -8.30
N GLY A 239 -7.96 15.44 -9.21
CA GLY A 239 -8.26 14.73 -10.46
C GLY A 239 -7.00 14.51 -11.32
N LEU A 240 -6.16 15.55 -11.46
CA LEU A 240 -4.88 15.46 -12.17
C LEU A 240 -3.91 14.50 -11.48
N SER A 241 -3.84 14.53 -10.15
CA SER A 241 -2.98 13.63 -9.36
C SER A 241 -3.39 12.17 -9.50
N PHE A 242 -4.71 11.90 -9.56
CA PHE A 242 -5.23 10.55 -9.75
C PHE A 242 -4.93 10.03 -11.16
N ALA A 243 -5.09 10.87 -12.19
CA ALA A 243 -4.73 10.52 -13.56
C ALA A 243 -3.21 10.31 -13.72
N GLY A 244 -2.39 11.15 -13.09
CA GLY A 244 -0.94 10.99 -13.10
C GLY A 244 -0.48 9.72 -12.39
N GLY A 245 -1.07 9.41 -11.24
CA GLY A 245 -0.80 8.19 -10.48
C GLY A 245 -1.20 6.93 -11.23
N SER A 246 -2.39 6.90 -11.84
CA SER A 246 -2.88 5.73 -12.59
C SER A 246 -2.03 5.43 -13.83
N LEU A 247 -1.38 6.43 -14.43
CA LEU A 247 -0.47 6.27 -15.55
C LEU A 247 0.87 5.61 -15.13
N LEU A 248 1.41 6.00 -13.98
CA LEU A 248 2.73 5.54 -13.52
C LEU A 248 2.68 4.21 -12.76
N ILE A 249 1.58 3.90 -12.06
CA ILE A 249 1.46 2.68 -11.25
C ILE A 249 1.76 1.39 -12.04
N PRO A 250 1.19 1.14 -13.24
CA PRO A 250 1.45 -0.08 -14.00
C PRO A 250 2.93 -0.26 -14.35
N PHE A 251 3.62 0.82 -14.69
CA PHE A 251 5.06 0.80 -14.98
C PHE A 251 5.88 0.35 -13.77
N TRP A 252 5.60 0.92 -12.59
CA TRP A 252 6.28 0.53 -11.35
C TRP A 252 6.00 -0.92 -10.97
N GLN A 253 4.77 -1.39 -11.16
CA GLN A 253 4.40 -2.78 -10.90
C GLN A 253 5.11 -3.75 -11.84
N ALA A 254 5.18 -3.43 -13.13
CA ALA A 254 5.88 -4.27 -14.10
C ALA A 254 7.36 -4.45 -13.74
N ILE A 255 8.05 -3.37 -13.34
CA ILE A 255 9.45 -3.45 -12.90
C ILE A 255 9.62 -4.37 -11.69
N LYS A 256 8.76 -4.22 -10.67
CA LYS A 256 8.80 -5.07 -9.47
C LYS A 256 8.64 -6.54 -9.82
N THR A 257 7.68 -6.86 -10.69
CA THR A 257 7.43 -8.22 -11.13
C THR A 257 8.58 -8.80 -11.96
N VAL A 258 9.13 -8.03 -12.91
CA VAL A 258 10.27 -8.46 -13.72
C VAL A 258 11.49 -8.73 -12.84
N ILE A 259 11.76 -7.88 -11.84
CA ILE A 259 12.83 -8.11 -10.86
C ILE A 259 12.57 -9.41 -10.09
N TYR A 260 11.34 -9.62 -9.61
CA TYR A 260 11.01 -10.84 -8.89
C TYR A 260 11.21 -12.10 -9.77
N TYR A 261 10.75 -12.06 -11.03
CA TYR A 261 10.97 -13.13 -12.00
C TYR A 261 12.47 -13.39 -12.28
N ASP A 262 13.28 -12.35 -12.50
CA ASP A 262 14.73 -12.49 -12.68
C ASP A 262 15.43 -13.07 -11.44
N LEU A 263 15.01 -12.65 -10.23
CA LEU A 263 15.56 -13.18 -8.97
C LEU A 263 15.21 -14.65 -8.77
N LEU A 264 13.98 -15.04 -9.11
CA LEU A 264 13.52 -16.42 -9.09
C LEU A 264 14.32 -17.29 -10.07
N ASN A 265 14.53 -16.84 -11.30
CA ASN A 265 15.35 -17.55 -12.27
C ASN A 265 16.79 -17.74 -11.79
N ARG A 266 17.38 -16.73 -11.16
CA ARG A 266 18.77 -16.78 -10.67
C ARG A 266 18.96 -17.63 -9.42
N LYS A 267 17.99 -17.61 -8.50
CA LYS A 267 18.13 -18.24 -7.18
C LYS A 267 17.46 -19.60 -7.08
N GLU A 268 16.40 -19.81 -7.85
CA GLU A 268 15.53 -20.98 -7.71
C GLU A 268 15.42 -21.76 -9.02
N GLY A 269 16.06 -21.28 -10.11
CA GLY A 269 16.15 -22.01 -11.37
C GLY A 269 14.82 -22.21 -12.06
N LEU A 270 13.85 -21.30 -11.86
CA LEU A 270 12.49 -21.41 -12.41
C LEU A 270 12.45 -21.64 -13.92
N GLY A 271 13.36 -21.03 -14.69
CA GLY A 271 13.51 -21.29 -16.12
C GLY A 271 13.84 -22.74 -16.50
N LEU A 272 14.37 -23.55 -15.57
CA LEU A 272 14.59 -24.99 -15.78
C LEU A 272 13.29 -25.80 -15.59
N GLN A 273 12.48 -25.46 -14.59
CA GLN A 273 11.23 -26.17 -14.27
C GLN A 273 10.13 -25.96 -15.33
N VAL A 274 10.09 -24.78 -15.96
CA VAL A 274 9.14 -24.49 -17.05
C VAL A 274 9.49 -25.27 -18.33
N ARG A 275 10.78 -25.52 -18.58
CA ARG A 275 11.23 -26.30 -19.75
C ARG A 275 10.90 -27.79 -19.63
N ASP A 276 10.97 -28.34 -18.42
CA ASP A 276 10.71 -29.76 -18.17
C ASP A 276 9.21 -30.11 -18.11
N SER A 277 8.33 -29.10 -18.03
CA SER A 277 6.86 -29.28 -18.00
C SER A 277 6.19 -29.19 -19.37
N TYR A 278 6.97 -29.03 -20.45
CA TYR A 278 6.53 -29.30 -21.81
C TYR A 278 6.75 -30.79 -22.12
N PRO A 279 5.71 -31.60 -22.38
CA PRO A 279 5.93 -32.88 -23.03
C PRO A 279 6.46 -32.60 -24.44
N GLN A 280 7.58 -33.23 -24.80
CA GLN A 280 8.03 -33.30 -26.19
C GLN A 280 7.06 -34.12 -27.04
#